data_AF-A0A2S6N0L2-F1
#
_entry.id   AF-A0A2S6N0L2-F1
#
_cell.length_a   1.000
_cell.length_b   1.000
_cell.length_c   1.000
_cell.angle_alpha   90.00
_cell.angle_beta   90.00
_cell.angle_gamma   90.00
#
_symmetry.space_group_name_H-M   'P 1'
#
loop_
_entity.id
_entity.type
_entity.pdbx_description
1 polymer ?
#
loop_
_entity_poly.entity_id
_entity_poly.type
_entity_poly.pdbx_seq_one_letter_code
_entity_poly.pdbx_strand_id
1 'polypeptide(L)'
;MLLGGLLTAAVPLAASAQPAHNIPPSDAMEHDSVLAYLGKISQRTTPTGAAAKHLAEVMKAHMALEDEFILPPLSLLPAIADGTVTPDMRWAIAMSDRVKANKEKLQQSHAAITAANLALMQAAQEEHDEITLGFSKDLAADDLADVEVTEPTVIVIGEILRAKLPAK
;
A
#
# COMPACT_ATOMS: atom_id res chain seq x y z
N MET A 1 -24.59 -54.41 14.72
CA MET A 1 -24.25 -53.36 13.74
C MET A 1 -24.79 -52.04 14.26
N LEU A 2 -23.91 -51.10 14.63
CA LEU A 2 -24.23 -49.67 14.78
C LEU A 2 -22.88 -48.93 14.72
N LEU A 3 -22.55 -48.41 13.54
CA LEU A 3 -21.39 -47.55 13.33
C LEU A 3 -21.71 -46.17 13.92
N GLY A 4 -20.98 -45.76 14.95
CA GLY A 4 -20.93 -44.38 15.43
C GLY A 4 -19.89 -43.59 14.63
N GLY A 5 -20.36 -42.68 13.77
CA GLY A 5 -19.50 -41.78 13.00
C GLY A 5 -18.91 -40.67 13.87
N LEU A 6 -17.59 -40.58 13.89
CA LEU A 6 -16.87 -39.40 14.40
C LEU A 6 -16.88 -38.33 13.31
N LEU A 7 -17.68 -37.27 13.52
CA LEU A 7 -17.53 -36.01 12.80
C LEU A 7 -16.32 -35.25 13.36
N THR A 8 -15.23 -35.20 12.60
CA THR A 8 -14.13 -34.26 12.85
C THR A 8 -14.54 -32.87 12.37
N ALA A 9 -14.93 -32.00 13.31
CA ALA A 9 -15.12 -30.59 13.02
C ALA A 9 -13.76 -29.94 12.69
N ALA A 10 -13.63 -29.38 11.49
CA ALA A 10 -12.48 -28.59 11.10
C ALA A 10 -12.47 -27.28 11.91
N VAL A 11 -11.39 -27.04 12.66
CA VAL A 11 -11.15 -25.76 13.34
C VAL A 11 -10.72 -24.75 12.28
N PRO A 12 -11.37 -23.58 12.15
CA PRO A 12 -10.91 -22.58 11.22
C PRO A 12 -9.59 -22.01 11.75
N LEU A 13 -8.56 -21.92 10.91
CA LEU A 13 -7.38 -21.10 11.20
C LEU A 13 -7.87 -19.65 11.31
N ALA A 14 -7.94 -19.14 12.54
CA ALA A 14 -8.06 -17.71 12.75
C ALA A 14 -6.82 -17.05 12.14
N ALA A 15 -7.01 -16.21 11.12
CA ALA A 15 -5.97 -15.32 10.65
C ALA A 15 -5.56 -14.44 11.84
N SER A 16 -4.34 -14.63 12.34
CA SER A 16 -3.83 -13.79 13.40
C SER A 16 -3.67 -12.38 12.84
N ALA A 17 -4.54 -11.45 13.23
CA ALA A 17 -4.32 -10.04 12.98
C ALA A 17 -2.96 -9.68 13.60
N GLN A 18 -1.97 -9.39 12.76
CA GLN A 18 -0.68 -8.89 13.23
C GLN A 18 -0.94 -7.55 13.95
N PRO A 19 -0.21 -7.25 15.04
CA PRO A 19 -0.31 -5.93 15.67
C PRO A 19 -0.01 -4.86 14.62
N ALA A 20 -0.80 -3.78 14.61
CA ALA A 20 -0.57 -2.66 13.72
C ALA A 20 0.84 -2.09 13.98
N HIS A 21 1.65 -2.01 12.92
CA HIS A 21 2.97 -1.41 12.95
C HIS A 21 2.87 0.03 12.41
N ASN A 22 3.63 0.96 12.98
CA ASN A 22 3.63 2.35 12.52
C ASN A 22 4.21 2.44 11.09
N ILE A 23 3.66 3.34 10.28
CA ILE A 23 4.23 3.75 8.99
C ILE A 23 5.09 5.01 9.16
N PRO A 24 6.01 5.33 8.23
CA PRO A 24 6.74 6.59 8.25
C PRO A 24 5.78 7.81 8.22
N PRO A 25 6.04 8.87 9.01
CA PRO A 25 5.17 10.04 9.01
C PRO A 25 5.07 10.78 7.67
N SER A 26 6.10 10.68 6.81
CA SER A 26 6.06 11.24 5.45
C SER A 26 4.90 10.65 4.65
N ASP A 27 4.80 9.32 4.67
CA ASP A 27 3.88 8.56 3.83
C ASP A 27 2.45 8.73 4.37
N ALA A 28 2.29 8.74 5.70
CA ALA A 28 1.01 9.07 6.34
C ALA A 28 0.48 10.47 5.93
N MET A 29 1.36 11.48 5.92
CA MET A 29 0.99 12.85 5.55
C MET A 29 0.65 12.99 4.07
N GLU A 30 1.34 12.23 3.22
CA GLU A 30 1.11 12.20 1.78
C GLU A 30 -0.22 11.52 1.45
N HIS A 31 -0.52 10.35 2.05
CA HIS A 31 -1.83 9.70 1.98
C HIS A 31 -2.96 10.63 2.40
N ASP A 32 -2.83 11.30 3.55
CA ASP A 32 -3.81 12.28 4.04
C ASP A 32 -4.01 13.42 3.03
N SER A 33 -2.94 13.91 2.42
CA SER A 33 -2.97 15.00 1.44
C SER A 33 -3.67 14.60 0.15
N VAL A 34 -3.36 13.41 -0.38
CA VAL A 34 -4.00 12.83 -1.56
C VAL A 34 -5.49 12.63 -1.32
N LEU A 35 -5.87 11.99 -0.22
CA LEU A 35 -7.27 11.73 0.12
C LEU A 35 -8.05 13.01 0.42
N ALA A 36 -7.43 14.01 1.05
CA ALA A 36 -8.06 15.31 1.27
C ALA A 36 -8.34 16.04 -0.04
N TYR A 37 -7.39 16.05 -0.97
CA TYR A 37 -7.57 16.67 -2.28
C TYR A 37 -8.68 15.98 -3.07
N LEU A 38 -8.62 14.66 -3.24
CA LEU A 38 -9.64 13.88 -3.93
C LEU A 38 -11.01 14.00 -3.25
N GLY A 39 -11.04 14.02 -1.92
CA GLY A 39 -12.25 14.25 -1.12
C GLY A 39 -12.91 15.60 -1.40
N LYS A 40 -12.11 16.66 -1.61
CA LYS A 40 -12.61 17.99 -1.99
C LYS A 40 -13.13 18.01 -3.42
N ILE A 41 -12.36 17.48 -4.39
CA ILE A 41 -12.74 17.52 -5.81
C ILE A 41 -13.96 16.64 -6.09
N SER A 42 -14.08 15.51 -5.42
CA SER A 42 -15.21 14.58 -5.57
C SER A 42 -16.59 15.14 -5.19
N GLN A 43 -16.65 16.29 -4.52
CA GLN A 43 -17.92 16.99 -4.22
C GLN A 43 -18.49 17.75 -5.42
N ARG A 44 -17.71 17.92 -6.49
CA ARG A 44 -18.17 18.61 -7.71
C ARG A 44 -19.15 17.72 -8.46
N THR A 45 -20.19 18.32 -9.01
CA THR A 45 -21.16 17.63 -9.90
C THR A 45 -20.68 17.57 -11.35
N THR A 46 -19.38 17.75 -11.59
CA THR A 46 -18.75 17.75 -12.92
C THR A 46 -18.11 16.38 -13.23
N PRO A 47 -17.81 16.07 -14.50
CA PRO A 47 -17.03 14.89 -14.86
C PRO A 47 -15.74 14.72 -14.03
N THR A 48 -15.01 15.80 -13.75
CA THR A 48 -13.82 15.80 -12.89
C THR A 48 -14.15 15.33 -11.47
N GLY A 49 -15.28 15.78 -10.89
CA GLY A 49 -15.72 15.32 -9.58
C GLY A 49 -16.05 13.83 -9.55
N ALA A 50 -16.72 13.32 -10.60
CA ALA A 50 -17.01 11.89 -10.71
C ALA A 50 -15.73 11.04 -10.85
N ALA A 51 -14.77 11.48 -11.66
CA ALA A 51 -13.48 10.81 -11.81
C ALA A 51 -12.65 10.83 -10.52
N ALA A 52 -12.63 11.97 -9.81
CA ALA A 52 -11.93 12.10 -8.53
C ALA A 52 -12.53 11.18 -7.46
N LYS A 53 -13.86 11.01 -7.44
CA LYS A 53 -14.52 10.06 -6.53
C LYS A 53 -14.06 8.62 -6.81
N HIS A 54 -14.04 8.22 -8.08
CA HIS A 54 -13.59 6.88 -8.46
C HIS A 54 -12.11 6.65 -8.09
N LEU A 55 -11.23 7.61 -8.42
CA LEU A 55 -9.82 7.53 -8.04
C LEU A 55 -9.64 7.44 -6.52
N ALA A 56 -10.42 8.18 -5.72
CA ALA A 56 -10.36 8.09 -4.26
C ALA A 56 -10.70 6.69 -3.72
N GLU A 57 -11.63 5.97 -4.35
CA GLU A 57 -11.97 4.60 -3.97
C GLU A 57 -10.84 3.62 -4.30
N VAL A 58 -10.21 3.79 -5.46
CA VAL A 58 -9.04 2.99 -5.89
C VAL A 58 -7.85 3.25 -4.97
N MET A 59 -7.52 4.52 -4.69
CA MET A 59 -6.42 4.88 -3.79
C MET A 59 -6.62 4.31 -2.40
N LYS A 60 -7.81 4.42 -1.80
CA LYS A 60 -8.07 3.84 -0.47
C LYS A 60 -7.85 2.33 -0.41
N ALA A 61 -8.21 1.62 -1.48
CA ALA A 61 -7.99 0.18 -1.55
C ALA A 61 -6.49 -0.16 -1.67
N HIS A 62 -5.74 0.65 -2.41
CA HIS A 62 -4.29 0.51 -2.54
C HIS A 62 -3.56 0.84 -1.24
N MET A 63 -3.80 2.02 -0.67
CA MET A 63 -3.21 2.49 0.60
C MET A 63 -3.46 1.50 1.75
N ALA A 64 -4.61 0.82 1.76
CA ALA A 64 -4.86 -0.23 2.75
C ALA A 64 -3.88 -1.43 2.64
N LEU A 65 -3.42 -1.79 1.45
CA LEU A 65 -2.36 -2.79 1.27
C LEU A 65 -1.01 -2.24 1.74
N GLU A 66 -0.77 -0.96 1.45
CA GLU A 66 0.46 -0.28 1.82
C GLU A 66 0.65 -0.21 3.34
N ASP A 67 -0.37 0.28 4.03
CA ASP A 67 -0.45 0.36 5.49
C ASP A 67 -0.32 -1.02 6.15
N GLU A 68 -0.86 -2.06 5.50
CA GLU A 68 -0.88 -3.39 6.09
C GLU A 68 0.51 -4.05 6.06
N PHE A 69 1.30 -3.88 4.98
CA PHE A 69 2.56 -4.61 4.85
C PHE A 69 3.67 -3.98 3.97
N ILE A 70 3.47 -2.81 3.35
CA ILE A 70 4.51 -2.16 2.54
C ILE A 70 5.20 -1.07 3.34
N LEU A 71 4.46 -0.10 3.86
CA LEU A 71 5.02 1.06 4.55
C LEU A 71 5.58 0.74 5.94
N PRO A 72 5.00 -0.16 6.76
CA PRO A 72 5.51 -0.33 8.11
C PRO A 72 7.00 -0.73 8.17
N PRO A 73 7.52 -1.67 7.35
CA PRO A 73 8.95 -1.98 7.29
C PRO A 73 9.86 -0.76 7.07
N LEU A 74 9.41 0.27 6.35
CA LEU A 74 10.20 1.48 6.08
C LEU A 74 10.50 2.29 7.34
N SER A 75 9.69 2.14 8.40
CA SER A 75 9.95 2.75 9.71
C SER A 75 11.27 2.29 10.34
N LEU A 76 11.84 1.17 9.88
CA LEU A 76 13.11 0.63 10.35
C LEU A 76 14.33 1.26 9.65
N LEU A 77 14.14 1.99 8.55
CA LEU A 77 15.24 2.52 7.73
C LEU A 77 16.25 3.37 8.52
N PRO A 78 15.86 4.31 9.41
CA PRO A 78 16.84 5.08 10.17
C PRO A 78 17.76 4.19 11.03
N ALA A 79 17.18 3.22 11.76
CA ALA A 79 17.97 2.32 12.61
C ALA A 79 18.88 1.40 11.77
N ILE A 80 18.37 0.87 10.66
CA ILE A 80 19.14 0.02 9.74
C ILE A 80 20.30 0.82 9.12
N ALA A 81 20.07 2.07 8.73
CA ALA A 81 21.08 2.97 8.18
C ALA A 81 22.21 3.23 9.19
N ASP A 82 21.89 3.33 10.48
CA ASP A 82 22.86 3.44 11.57
C ASP A 82 23.54 2.09 11.92
N GLY A 83 23.27 1.04 11.16
CA GLY A 83 23.82 -0.30 11.38
C GLY A 83 23.17 -1.07 12.54
N THR A 84 22.08 -0.55 13.11
CA THR A 84 21.35 -1.16 14.22
C THR A 84 20.33 -2.15 13.69
N VAL A 85 20.50 -3.43 14.04
CA VAL A 85 19.52 -4.49 13.79
C VAL A 85 19.32 -5.30 15.06
N THR A 86 18.07 -5.42 15.49
CA THR A 86 17.68 -6.09 16.73
C THR A 86 16.65 -7.19 16.49
N PRO A 87 16.58 -8.24 17.34
CA PRO A 87 15.69 -9.38 17.11
C PRO A 87 14.20 -9.05 16.99
N ASP A 88 13.74 -7.95 17.58
CA ASP A 88 12.36 -7.46 17.51
C ASP A 88 11.98 -6.93 16.12
N MET A 89 12.94 -6.55 15.27
CA MET A 89 12.68 -6.12 13.88
C MET A 89 12.23 -7.26 12.96
N ARG A 90 12.29 -8.52 13.43
CA ARG A 90 12.03 -9.70 12.60
C ARG A 90 10.63 -9.74 11.96
N TRP A 91 9.65 -9.03 12.51
CA TRP A 91 8.32 -8.94 11.92
C TRP A 91 8.35 -8.42 10.47
N ALA A 92 9.28 -7.51 10.14
CA ALA A 92 9.38 -6.92 8.82
C ALA A 92 9.79 -7.93 7.74
N ILE A 93 10.43 -9.05 8.11
CA ILE A 93 10.75 -10.13 7.19
C ILE A 93 9.46 -10.74 6.60
N ALA A 94 8.43 -10.97 7.43
CA ALA A 94 7.18 -11.53 6.97
C ALA A 94 6.42 -10.57 6.04
N MET A 95 6.48 -9.26 6.32
CA MET A 95 5.90 -8.23 5.45
C MET A 95 6.63 -8.13 4.12
N SER A 96 7.96 -8.17 4.14
CA SER A 96 8.80 -8.25 2.93
C SER A 96 8.46 -9.47 2.06
N ASP A 97 8.24 -10.64 2.69
CA ASP A 97 7.78 -11.83 1.97
C ASP A 97 6.39 -11.65 1.35
N ARG A 98 5.49 -10.94 2.05
CA ARG A 98 4.16 -10.61 1.52
C ARG A 98 4.25 -9.71 0.29
N VAL A 99 5.12 -8.70 0.27
CA VAL A 99 5.36 -7.87 -0.93
C VAL A 99 5.74 -8.75 -2.12
N LYS A 100 6.73 -9.63 -1.95
CA LYS A 100 7.16 -10.56 -3.02
C LYS A 100 6.04 -11.48 -3.47
N ALA A 101 5.30 -12.07 -2.53
CA ALA A 101 4.23 -13.01 -2.82
C ALA A 101 3.02 -12.35 -3.50
N ASN A 102 2.80 -11.04 -3.30
CA ASN A 102 1.67 -10.30 -3.84
C ASN A 102 2.04 -9.39 -5.02
N LYS A 103 3.24 -9.53 -5.61
CA LYS A 103 3.73 -8.65 -6.69
C LYS A 103 2.72 -8.46 -7.83
N GLU A 104 2.10 -9.53 -8.31
CA GLU A 104 1.10 -9.44 -9.39
C GLU A 104 -0.14 -8.64 -8.96
N LYS A 105 -0.62 -8.84 -7.72
CA LYS A 105 -1.75 -8.10 -7.16
C LYS A 105 -1.41 -6.62 -7.00
N LEU A 106 -0.19 -6.29 -6.55
CA LEU A 106 0.27 -4.90 -6.42
C LEU A 106 0.37 -4.23 -7.79
N GLN A 107 0.92 -4.92 -8.79
CA GLN A 107 0.93 -4.44 -10.18
C GLN A 107 -0.48 -4.17 -10.73
N GLN A 108 -1.45 -5.03 -10.43
CA GLN A 108 -2.85 -4.80 -10.80
C GLN A 108 -3.43 -3.58 -10.08
N SER A 109 -3.04 -3.34 -8.83
CA SER A 109 -3.42 -2.15 -8.06
C SER A 109 -2.89 -0.86 -8.70
N HIS A 110 -1.59 -0.78 -9.00
CA HIS A 110 -0.98 0.36 -9.68
C HIS A 110 -1.58 0.60 -11.07
N ALA A 111 -1.85 -0.47 -11.83
CA ALA A 111 -2.54 -0.34 -13.12
C ALA A 111 -3.95 0.27 -12.99
N ALA A 112 -4.68 -0.08 -11.91
CA ALA A 112 -5.99 0.51 -11.63
C ALA A 112 -5.88 1.99 -11.24
N ILE A 113 -4.88 2.37 -10.44
CA ILE A 113 -4.58 3.77 -10.10
C ILE A 113 -4.27 4.56 -11.36
N THR A 114 -3.33 4.08 -12.17
CA THR A 114 -2.94 4.69 -13.44
C THR A 114 -4.17 4.91 -14.34
N ALA A 115 -5.04 3.91 -14.49
CA ALA A 115 -6.24 4.03 -15.30
C ALA A 115 -7.23 5.08 -14.75
N ALA A 116 -7.48 5.06 -13.44
CA ALA A 116 -8.37 6.02 -12.79
C ALA A 116 -7.82 7.45 -12.82
N ASN A 117 -6.50 7.61 -12.67
CA ASN A 117 -5.83 8.90 -12.72
C ASN A 117 -5.83 9.47 -14.15
N LEU A 118 -5.64 8.65 -15.19
CA LEU A 118 -5.78 9.08 -16.58
C LEU A 118 -7.20 9.57 -16.89
N ALA A 119 -8.23 8.92 -16.34
CA ALA A 119 -9.61 9.39 -16.47
C ALA A 119 -9.83 10.75 -15.78
N LEU A 120 -9.23 10.95 -14.60
CA LEU A 120 -9.24 12.25 -13.92
C LEU A 120 -8.53 13.33 -14.76
N MET A 121 -7.36 13.02 -15.32
CA MET A 121 -6.62 13.93 -16.19
C MET A 121 -7.45 14.33 -17.42
N GLN A 122 -8.10 13.36 -18.08
CA GLN A 122 -8.93 13.66 -19.25
C GLN A 122 -10.09 14.61 -18.89
N ALA A 123 -10.83 14.32 -17.82
CA ALA A 123 -11.94 15.16 -17.39
C ALA A 123 -11.47 16.57 -16.99
N ALA A 124 -10.36 16.67 -16.25
CA ALA A 124 -9.78 17.95 -15.86
C ALA A 124 -9.31 18.76 -17.08
N GLN A 125 -8.76 18.09 -18.11
CA GLN A 125 -8.35 18.74 -19.36
C GLN A 125 -9.53 19.33 -20.13
N GLU A 126 -10.64 18.59 -20.21
CA GLU A 126 -11.88 19.05 -20.86
C GLU A 126 -12.53 20.22 -20.10
N GLU A 127 -12.37 20.27 -18.78
CA GLU A 127 -12.85 21.35 -17.91
C GLU A 127 -11.84 22.52 -17.75
N HIS A 128 -10.66 22.45 -18.37
CA HIS A 128 -9.56 23.40 -18.19
C HIS A 128 -9.13 23.58 -16.71
N ASP A 129 -9.22 22.51 -15.91
CA ASP A 129 -8.80 22.49 -14.51
C ASP A 129 -7.31 22.15 -14.39
N GLU A 130 -6.47 23.17 -14.60
CA GLU A 130 -5.01 23.06 -14.53
C GLU A 130 -4.50 22.61 -13.14
N ILE A 131 -5.25 22.88 -12.07
CA ILE A 131 -4.85 22.48 -10.72
C ILE A 131 -4.99 20.96 -10.58
N THR A 132 -6.12 20.39 -11.02
CA THR A 132 -6.32 18.94 -10.99
C THR A 132 -5.39 18.23 -11.97
N LEU A 133 -5.07 18.83 -13.12
CA LEU A 133 -4.05 18.30 -14.02
C LEU A 133 -2.66 18.25 -13.38
N GLY A 134 -2.28 19.29 -12.63
CA GLY A 134 -1.03 19.31 -11.86
C GLY A 134 -1.00 18.19 -10.82
N PHE A 135 -2.04 18.11 -10.00
CA PHE A 135 -2.20 17.06 -8.99
C PHE A 135 -2.09 15.65 -9.60
N SER A 136 -2.76 15.38 -10.72
CA SER A 136 -2.70 14.07 -11.35
C SER A 136 -1.31 13.69 -11.86
N LYS A 137 -0.49 14.67 -12.29
CA LYS A 137 0.91 14.39 -12.68
C LYS A 137 1.76 14.03 -11.47
N ASP A 138 1.56 14.74 -10.35
CA ASP A 138 2.26 14.45 -9.10
C ASP A 138 1.87 13.06 -8.58
N LEU A 139 0.58 12.72 -8.59
CA LEU A 139 0.08 11.39 -8.21
C LEU A 139 0.62 10.27 -9.10
N ALA A 140 0.84 10.52 -10.39
CA ALA A 140 1.44 9.52 -11.28
C ALA A 140 2.93 9.30 -10.98
N ALA A 141 3.65 10.34 -10.53
CA ALA A 141 5.03 10.20 -10.10
C ALA A 141 5.14 9.43 -8.77
N ASP A 142 4.19 9.65 -7.88
CA ASP A 142 4.03 8.96 -6.61
C ASP A 142 3.79 7.46 -6.78
N ASP A 143 2.75 7.08 -7.55
CA ASP A 143 2.44 5.67 -7.90
C ASP A 143 3.64 4.95 -8.56
N LEU A 144 4.46 5.69 -9.33
CA LEU A 144 5.67 5.15 -9.93
C LEU A 144 6.80 4.98 -8.91
N ALA A 145 6.95 5.90 -7.96
CA ALA A 145 7.94 5.82 -6.90
C ALA A 145 7.71 4.57 -6.03
N ASP A 146 6.46 4.13 -5.85
CA ASP A 146 6.18 2.90 -5.11
C ASP A 146 6.77 1.66 -5.78
N VAL A 147 6.56 1.55 -7.10
CA VAL A 147 7.04 0.43 -7.89
C VAL A 147 8.58 0.45 -8.03
N GLU A 148 9.17 1.64 -8.18
CA GLU A 148 10.60 1.80 -8.45
C GLU A 148 11.47 1.87 -7.19
N VAL A 149 10.92 2.35 -6.07
CA VAL A 149 11.67 2.68 -4.85
C VAL A 149 11.05 2.03 -3.61
N THR A 150 9.78 2.28 -3.31
CA THR A 150 9.15 1.87 -2.05
C THR A 150 9.13 0.34 -1.89
N GLU A 151 8.48 -0.38 -2.80
CA GLU A 151 8.38 -1.85 -2.72
C GLU A 151 9.75 -2.55 -2.79
N PRO A 152 10.68 -2.16 -3.71
CA PRO A 152 12.03 -2.73 -3.71
C PRO A 152 12.77 -2.48 -2.40
N THR A 153 12.60 -1.32 -1.77
CA THR A 153 13.24 -1.01 -0.48
C THR A 153 12.74 -1.94 0.62
N VAL A 154 11.44 -2.23 0.68
CA VAL A 154 10.85 -3.20 1.62
C VAL A 154 11.43 -4.60 1.42
N ILE A 155 11.66 -4.99 0.16
CA ILE A 155 12.32 -6.24 -0.18
C ILE A 155 13.76 -6.26 0.37
N VAL A 156 14.53 -5.19 0.14
CA VAL A 156 15.91 -5.05 0.60
C VAL A 156 16.00 -5.08 2.14
N ILE A 157 15.08 -4.41 2.85
CA ILE A 157 15.01 -4.46 4.32
C ILE A 157 14.88 -5.91 4.81
N GLY A 158 13.99 -6.70 4.21
CA GLY A 158 13.82 -8.11 4.54
C GLY A 158 15.11 -8.92 4.38
N GLU A 159 15.84 -8.70 3.29
CA GLU A 159 17.14 -9.35 3.05
C GLU A 159 18.22 -8.94 4.06
N ILE A 160 18.31 -7.65 4.39
CA ILE A 160 19.24 -7.13 5.41
C ILE A 160 18.97 -7.79 6.77
N LEU A 161 17.70 -7.87 7.17
CA LEU A 161 17.31 -8.49 8.44
C LEU A 161 17.62 -9.98 8.45
N ARG A 162 17.37 -10.72 7.36
CA ARG A 162 17.76 -12.13 7.24
C ARG A 162 19.27 -12.34 7.36
N ALA A 163 20.06 -11.44 6.78
CA ALA A 163 21.52 -11.55 6.81
C ALA A 163 22.12 -11.24 8.19
N LYS A 164 21.51 -10.33 8.96
CA LYS A 164 22.04 -9.87 10.25
C LYS A 164 21.45 -10.59 11.47
N LEU A 165 20.24 -11.12 11.37
CA LEU A 165 19.61 -11.84 12.48
C LEU A 165 19.97 -13.33 12.44
N PRO A 166 20.13 -13.99 13.61
CA PRO A 166 20.31 -15.43 13.65
C PRO A 166 19.09 -16.13 13.03
N ALA A 167 19.32 -17.29 12.42
CA ALA A 167 18.25 -18.19 12.02
C ALA A 167 17.38 -18.53 13.25
N LYS A 168 16.08 -18.65 13.02
CA LYS A 168 15.15 -19.16 14.04
C LYS A 168 15.23 -20.68 14.12
#